data_AF-H4F474-F1
#
_entry.id   AF-H4F474-F1
#
_cell.length_a   1.000
_cell.length_b   1.000
_cell.length_c   1.000
_cell.angle_alpha   90.00
_cell.angle_beta   90.00
_cell.angle_gamma   90.00
#
_symmetry.space_group_name_H-M   'P 1'
#
loop_
_entity.id
_entity.type
_entity.pdbx_description
1 polymer ?
#
loop_
_entity_poly.entity_id
_entity_poly.type
_entity_poly.pdbx_seq_one_letter_code
_entity_poly.pdbx_strand_id
1 'polypeptide(L)'
;MGALSADRGRQDTAGFAALDPVALRRFGITRLGDLTDLDIIGVPVWFAARPNSRGLAVSQGKGLNQEQAQISAVMEAIEGGVAEDTQRHVREYGSVRSLASRGLSVVPLDDLARVDWQNLDPDRERAWVQGYSVRDQHTVFAPYELVGMDYRMDFPWDRQAFHMSSQGLAAGFDFDRTVLHGLLELVENDACFLVDALATRSLGLRPVAFPSGLCPALDQLVARVEAAGLSARFFDLTSSNGIPVIMASLPRSVAGQEGPGMRVVAGVACRLDRGEAAIAALLEAVQSRLTDISGARDDLTPQRYVGDRNVPEKRLASDLSGTELLPLDLSSHDQAGAVWQRLAHHLFARGVEDIYIFPLDTAAPEIRVVRVLARGLSAAGASLNRLSAGALDGFLG
;
A
#
# COMPACT_ATOMS: atom_id res chain seq x y z
N MET A 1 11.60 -17.73 21.47
CA MET A 1 12.69 -16.72 21.37
C MET A 1 13.82 -17.10 20.39
N GLY A 2 14.16 -18.38 20.16
CA GLY A 2 15.25 -18.76 19.23
C GLY A 2 14.95 -18.70 17.73
N ALA A 3 13.71 -18.97 17.30
CA ALA A 3 13.33 -18.99 15.89
C ALA A 3 13.17 -17.59 15.26
N LEU A 4 12.68 -16.61 16.02
CA LEU A 4 12.58 -15.20 15.61
C LEU A 4 13.96 -14.55 15.36
N SER A 5 15.00 -15.02 16.07
CA SER A 5 16.39 -14.57 15.88
C SER A 5 17.01 -15.18 14.62
N ALA A 6 16.75 -16.46 14.35
CA ALA A 6 17.23 -17.14 13.15
C ALA A 6 16.56 -16.62 11.86
N ASP A 7 15.27 -16.28 11.92
CA ASP A 7 14.51 -15.77 10.78
C ASP A 7 14.87 -14.30 10.44
N ARG A 8 15.10 -13.45 11.46
CA ARG A 8 15.70 -12.12 11.26
C ARG A 8 17.09 -12.21 10.64
N GLY A 9 17.98 -13.08 11.15
CA GLY A 9 19.33 -13.23 10.61
C GLY A 9 19.39 -13.71 9.14
N ARG A 10 18.38 -14.46 8.67
CA ARG A 10 18.26 -14.88 7.27
C ARG A 10 17.73 -13.77 6.36
N GLN A 11 16.85 -12.92 6.88
CA GLN A 11 16.38 -11.71 6.19
C GLN A 11 17.44 -10.63 6.12
N ASP A 12 18.21 -10.42 7.19
CA ASP A 12 19.30 -9.45 7.20
C ASP A 12 20.32 -9.84 6.12
N THR A 13 20.75 -11.11 6.08
CA THR A 13 21.68 -11.59 5.05
C THR A 13 21.14 -11.54 3.61
N ALA A 14 19.86 -11.87 3.38
CA ALA A 14 19.24 -11.74 2.06
C ALA A 14 19.02 -10.26 1.65
N GLY A 15 18.63 -9.42 2.60
CA GLY A 15 18.47 -7.98 2.45
C GLY A 15 19.78 -7.31 2.04
N PHE A 16 20.88 -7.62 2.72
CA PHE A 16 22.21 -7.12 2.36
C PHE A 16 22.69 -7.62 0.99
N ALA A 17 22.41 -8.87 0.62
CA ALA A 17 22.73 -9.38 -0.70
C ALA A 17 21.94 -8.66 -1.81
N ALA A 18 20.70 -8.26 -1.55
CA ALA A 18 19.89 -7.48 -2.49
C ALA A 18 20.43 -6.06 -2.71
N LEU A 19 21.26 -5.55 -1.79
CA LEU A 19 21.94 -4.26 -1.92
C LEU A 19 23.24 -4.32 -2.74
N ASP A 20 23.65 -5.51 -3.21
CA ASP A 20 24.78 -5.66 -4.12
C ASP A 20 24.53 -4.86 -5.43
N PRO A 21 25.44 -3.93 -5.82
CA PRO A 21 25.29 -3.17 -7.06
C PRO A 21 25.03 -4.01 -8.32
N VAL A 22 25.56 -5.25 -8.39
CA VAL A 22 25.31 -6.14 -9.53
C VAL A 22 23.87 -6.66 -9.51
N ALA A 23 23.34 -7.02 -8.33
CA ALA A 23 21.96 -7.42 -8.15
C ALA A 23 20.99 -6.27 -8.50
N LEU A 24 21.24 -5.07 -7.98
CA LEU A 24 20.41 -3.87 -8.23
C LEU A 24 20.28 -3.53 -9.72
N ARG A 25 21.37 -3.66 -10.49
CA ARG A 25 21.37 -3.40 -11.93
C ARG A 25 20.45 -4.32 -12.72
N ARG A 26 20.20 -5.55 -12.25
CA ARG A 26 19.27 -6.50 -12.91
C ARG A 26 17.84 -5.98 -12.91
N PHE A 27 17.49 -5.14 -11.94
CA PHE A 27 16.18 -4.50 -11.83
C PHE A 27 16.18 -3.07 -12.41
N GLY A 28 17.27 -2.64 -13.05
CA GLY A 28 17.39 -1.30 -13.62
C GLY A 28 17.63 -0.20 -12.57
N ILE A 29 17.95 -0.55 -11.33
CA ILE A 29 18.28 0.42 -10.29
C ILE A 29 19.71 0.93 -10.55
N THR A 30 19.83 2.25 -10.69
CA THR A 30 21.09 2.91 -11.07
C THR A 30 21.67 3.78 -9.96
N ARG A 31 20.83 4.24 -9.03
CA ARG A 31 21.25 5.03 -7.85
C ARG A 31 20.42 4.63 -6.63
N LEU A 32 21.08 4.68 -5.48
CA LEU A 32 20.47 4.77 -4.16
C LEU A 32 21.01 6.02 -3.48
N GLY A 33 20.17 6.72 -2.71
CA GLY A 33 20.61 7.88 -1.96
C GLY A 33 19.76 8.15 -0.74
N ASP A 34 20.38 8.78 0.25
CA ASP A 34 19.77 9.19 1.50
C ASP A 34 19.11 10.57 1.34
N LEU A 35 17.84 10.68 1.73
CA LEU A 35 17.08 11.94 1.76
C LEU A 35 16.91 12.49 3.17
N THR A 36 17.33 11.76 4.19
CA THR A 36 17.05 12.04 5.62
C THR A 36 17.36 13.48 6.00
N ASP A 37 18.54 13.97 5.61
CA ASP A 37 19.04 15.30 6.00
C ASP A 37 18.41 16.45 5.21
N LEU A 38 17.48 16.18 4.28
CA LEU A 38 16.65 17.22 3.67
C LEU A 38 15.53 17.69 4.61
N ASP A 39 15.16 16.91 5.63
CA ASP A 39 14.15 17.28 6.62
C ASP A 39 14.76 17.38 8.03
N ILE A 40 14.13 18.22 8.85
CA ILE A 40 14.59 18.55 10.21
C ILE A 40 14.27 17.46 11.24
N ILE A 41 13.49 16.43 10.86
CA ILE A 41 13.03 15.37 11.77
C ILE A 41 14.13 14.31 12.01
N GLY A 42 15.03 14.09 11.04
CA GLY A 42 16.10 13.10 11.17
C GLY A 42 15.60 11.64 11.21
N VAL A 43 14.49 11.34 10.52
CA VAL A 43 13.97 9.97 10.37
C VAL A 43 14.43 9.42 9.02
N PRO A 44 15.01 8.21 8.98
CA PRO A 44 15.57 7.64 7.76
C PRO A 44 14.59 7.50 6.60
N VAL A 45 14.92 8.14 5.47
CA VAL A 45 14.22 7.99 4.20
C VAL A 45 15.24 7.94 3.07
N TRP A 46 15.08 6.95 2.19
CA TRP A 46 15.97 6.72 1.04
C TRP A 46 15.19 6.77 -0.26
N PHE A 47 15.91 6.92 -1.37
CA PHE A 47 15.35 6.73 -2.71
C PHE A 47 16.14 5.71 -3.53
N ALA A 48 15.44 5.09 -4.49
CA ALA A 48 16.01 4.24 -5.51
C ALA A 48 15.57 4.71 -6.90
N ALA A 49 16.53 4.88 -7.81
CA ALA A 49 16.26 5.42 -9.14
C ALA A 49 16.36 4.36 -10.25
N ARG A 50 15.28 4.21 -11.01
CA ARG A 50 15.15 3.41 -12.24
C ARG A 50 14.85 4.35 -13.43
N PRO A 51 15.87 4.92 -14.11
CA PRO A 51 15.66 5.95 -15.14
C PRO A 51 14.82 5.50 -16.35
N ASN A 52 14.81 4.21 -16.66
CA ASN A 52 14.03 3.62 -17.75
C ASN A 52 12.77 2.91 -17.24
N SER A 53 12.28 3.28 -16.05
CA SER A 53 11.01 2.80 -15.52
C SER A 53 9.87 3.10 -16.49
N ARG A 54 8.95 2.15 -16.62
CA ARG A 54 7.70 2.35 -17.37
C ARG A 54 6.59 2.96 -16.50
N GLY A 55 6.85 3.18 -15.22
CA GLY A 55 6.02 3.94 -14.28
C GLY A 55 6.83 5.09 -13.67
N LEU A 56 6.94 5.11 -12.33
CA LEU A 56 7.74 6.11 -11.62
C LEU A 56 9.23 5.81 -11.73
N ALA A 57 10.06 6.82 -12.03
CA ALA A 57 11.52 6.64 -12.10
C ALA A 57 12.18 6.61 -10.73
N VAL A 58 11.51 7.12 -9.69
CA VAL A 58 12.03 7.21 -8.32
C VAL A 58 11.05 6.56 -7.35
N SER A 59 11.52 5.51 -6.66
CA SER A 59 10.86 4.88 -5.52
C SER A 59 11.48 5.38 -4.22
N GLN A 60 10.71 5.39 -3.12
CA GLN A 60 11.18 5.89 -1.83
C GLN A 60 10.90 4.92 -0.70
N GLY A 61 11.85 4.76 0.20
CA GLY A 61 11.75 3.85 1.33
C GLY A 61 11.89 4.56 2.65
N LYS A 62 11.23 4.01 3.67
CA LYS A 62 11.19 4.53 5.04
C LYS A 62 11.57 3.44 6.04
N GLY A 63 12.12 3.83 7.19
CA GLY A 63 12.50 2.89 8.23
C GLY A 63 12.85 3.53 9.56
N LEU A 64 12.90 2.73 10.63
CA LEU A 64 13.36 3.19 11.94
C LEU A 64 14.88 3.43 11.97
N ASN A 65 15.60 2.80 11.04
CA ASN A 65 17.03 2.95 10.84
C ASN A 65 17.35 3.04 9.33
N GLN A 66 18.61 3.37 9.02
CA GLN A 66 19.07 3.59 7.65
C GLN A 66 18.94 2.34 6.77
N GLU A 67 19.27 1.18 7.32
CA GLU A 67 19.20 -0.10 6.59
C GLU A 67 17.77 -0.44 6.17
N GLN A 68 16.80 -0.31 7.07
CA GLN A 68 15.39 -0.54 6.77
C GLN A 68 14.88 0.41 5.69
N ALA A 69 15.22 1.70 5.78
CA ALA A 69 14.81 2.68 4.77
C ALA A 69 15.43 2.37 3.39
N GLN A 70 16.70 1.98 3.36
CA GLN A 70 17.40 1.59 2.14
C GLN A 70 16.78 0.35 1.49
N ILE A 71 16.54 -0.71 2.28
CA ILE A 71 15.89 -1.93 1.81
C ILE A 71 14.48 -1.61 1.31
N SER A 72 13.70 -0.81 2.03
CA SER A 72 12.36 -0.41 1.61
C SER A 72 12.39 0.30 0.24
N ALA A 73 13.35 1.19 -0.01
CA ALA A 73 13.44 1.92 -1.27
C ALA A 73 13.80 0.99 -2.43
N VAL A 74 14.72 0.05 -2.19
CA VAL A 74 15.12 -0.98 -3.17
C VAL A 74 13.96 -1.91 -3.48
N MET A 75 13.26 -2.41 -2.47
CA MET A 75 12.17 -3.36 -2.67
C MET A 75 11.00 -2.72 -3.42
N GLU A 76 10.65 -1.46 -3.14
CA GLU A 76 9.64 -0.72 -3.91
C GLU A 76 10.05 -0.54 -5.39
N ALA A 77 11.33 -0.25 -5.66
CA ALA A 77 11.83 -0.14 -7.02
C ALA A 77 11.84 -1.49 -7.78
N ILE A 78 12.19 -2.58 -7.08
CA ILE A 78 12.17 -3.94 -7.62
C ILE A 78 10.73 -4.37 -7.93
N GLU A 79 9.82 -4.09 -7.01
CA GLU A 79 8.39 -4.37 -7.13
C GLU A 79 7.83 -3.78 -8.43
N GLY A 80 8.01 -2.47 -8.64
CA GLY A 80 7.60 -1.80 -9.87
C GLY A 80 8.31 -2.36 -11.09
N GLY A 81 9.62 -2.59 -11.02
CA GLY A 81 10.39 -3.09 -12.16
C GLY A 81 10.01 -4.49 -12.61
N VAL A 82 9.62 -5.36 -11.68
CA VAL A 82 9.08 -6.68 -12.01
C VAL A 82 7.69 -6.54 -12.60
N ALA A 83 6.81 -5.72 -12.02
CA ALA A 83 5.44 -5.54 -12.50
C ALA A 83 5.35 -4.91 -13.89
N GLU A 84 6.39 -4.20 -14.35
CA GLU A 84 6.50 -3.61 -15.69
C GLU A 84 6.83 -4.62 -16.81
N ASP A 85 7.33 -5.82 -16.49
CA ASP A 85 7.81 -6.82 -17.47
C ASP A 85 6.66 -7.65 -18.07
N THR A 86 5.91 -7.05 -18.99
CA THR A 86 4.77 -7.66 -19.70
C THR A 86 5.08 -9.04 -20.29
N GLN A 87 6.20 -9.17 -20.99
CA GLN A 87 6.56 -10.39 -21.71
C GLN A 87 6.76 -11.58 -20.78
N ARG A 88 7.21 -11.30 -19.55
CA ARG A 88 7.50 -12.32 -18.56
C ARG A 88 6.23 -12.86 -17.89
N HIS A 89 5.18 -12.04 -17.76
CA HIS A 89 4.00 -12.39 -16.96
C HIS A 89 2.79 -12.82 -17.79
N VAL A 90 2.67 -12.36 -19.03
CA VAL A 90 1.52 -12.73 -19.89
C VAL A 90 1.59 -14.22 -20.25
N ARG A 91 0.47 -14.91 -20.07
CA ARG A 91 0.32 -16.35 -20.36
C ARG A 91 -0.66 -16.63 -21.48
N GLU A 92 -1.65 -15.78 -21.66
CA GLU A 92 -2.71 -15.96 -22.65
C GLU A 92 -3.05 -14.64 -23.33
N TYR A 93 -3.53 -14.74 -24.57
CA TYR A 93 -4.12 -13.65 -25.33
C TYR A 93 -5.54 -14.03 -25.75
N GLY A 94 -6.44 -13.04 -25.73
CA GLY A 94 -7.81 -13.22 -26.17
C GLY A 94 -8.75 -12.19 -25.59
N SER A 95 -9.96 -12.09 -26.15
CA SER A 95 -11.07 -11.38 -25.52
C SER A 95 -11.65 -12.12 -24.32
N VAL A 96 -12.47 -11.45 -23.50
CA VAL A 96 -13.17 -12.07 -22.35
C VAL A 96 -14.01 -13.25 -22.83
N ARG A 97 -14.73 -13.10 -23.95
CA ARG A 97 -15.53 -14.18 -24.53
C ARG A 97 -14.67 -15.34 -25.04
N SER A 98 -13.50 -15.03 -25.63
CA SER A 98 -12.58 -16.05 -26.15
C SER A 98 -12.05 -16.95 -25.02
N LEU A 99 -11.62 -16.35 -23.90
CA LEU A 99 -11.18 -17.11 -22.72
C LEU A 99 -12.30 -17.99 -22.15
N ALA A 100 -13.51 -17.44 -22.03
CA ALA A 100 -14.66 -18.20 -21.55
C ALA A 100 -14.99 -19.39 -22.48
N SER A 101 -14.92 -19.20 -23.80
CA SER A 101 -15.16 -20.28 -24.78
C SER A 101 -14.12 -21.41 -24.72
N ARG A 102 -12.91 -21.09 -24.23
CA ARG A 102 -11.82 -22.05 -23.99
C ARG A 102 -11.89 -22.69 -22.61
N GLY A 103 -12.86 -22.33 -21.76
CA GLY A 103 -12.97 -22.83 -20.40
C GLY A 103 -11.93 -22.26 -19.43
N LEU A 104 -11.35 -21.09 -19.73
CA LEU A 104 -10.41 -20.41 -18.83
C LEU A 104 -11.19 -19.47 -17.89
N SER A 105 -11.08 -19.71 -16.58
CA SER A 105 -11.70 -18.87 -15.56
C SER A 105 -11.03 -17.51 -15.50
N VAL A 106 -11.82 -16.44 -15.62
CA VAL A 106 -11.36 -15.05 -15.42
C VAL A 106 -11.81 -14.56 -14.06
N VAL A 107 -11.06 -13.64 -13.47
CA VAL A 107 -11.52 -12.92 -12.28
C VAL A 107 -12.82 -12.15 -12.59
N PRO A 108 -13.72 -11.92 -11.61
CA PRO A 108 -15.01 -11.29 -11.83
C PRO A 108 -14.85 -9.78 -12.08
N LEU A 109 -14.65 -9.41 -13.36
CA LEU A 109 -14.33 -8.04 -13.79
C LEU A 109 -15.45 -7.03 -13.51
N ASP A 110 -16.69 -7.47 -13.40
CA ASP A 110 -17.85 -6.64 -13.11
C ASP A 110 -17.88 -6.12 -11.66
N ASP A 111 -17.23 -6.84 -10.75
CA ASP A 111 -17.27 -6.58 -9.30
C ASP A 111 -15.87 -6.39 -8.68
N LEU A 112 -14.84 -6.31 -9.50
CA LEU A 112 -13.50 -5.97 -9.06
C LEU A 112 -13.28 -4.46 -9.04
N ALA A 113 -12.65 -4.00 -7.97
CA ALA A 113 -12.18 -2.64 -7.88
C ALA A 113 -11.20 -2.33 -9.02
N ARG A 114 -11.15 -1.06 -9.44
CA ARG A 114 -10.35 -0.56 -10.57
C ARG A 114 -10.78 -1.04 -11.97
N VAL A 115 -11.94 -1.70 -12.08
CA VAL A 115 -12.56 -2.01 -13.37
C VAL A 115 -13.76 -1.10 -13.59
N ASP A 116 -13.77 -0.36 -14.69
CA ASP A 116 -14.97 0.29 -15.18
C ASP A 116 -15.72 -0.62 -16.15
N TRP A 117 -16.60 -1.45 -15.58
CA TRP A 117 -17.46 -2.36 -16.33
C TRP A 117 -18.26 -1.71 -17.47
N GLN A 118 -18.65 -0.43 -17.34
CA GLN A 118 -19.46 0.24 -18.37
C GLN A 118 -18.65 0.52 -19.65
N ASN A 119 -17.34 0.72 -19.50
CA ASN A 119 -16.42 0.97 -20.59
C ASN A 119 -15.66 -0.29 -21.03
N LEU A 120 -15.94 -1.44 -20.41
CA LEU A 120 -15.30 -2.69 -20.75
C LEU A 120 -15.94 -3.29 -22.01
N ASP A 121 -15.16 -3.35 -23.09
CA ASP A 121 -15.49 -4.14 -24.28
C ASP A 121 -15.09 -5.62 -24.04
N PRO A 122 -16.04 -6.57 -24.01
CA PRO A 122 -15.77 -7.99 -23.80
C PRO A 122 -15.17 -8.69 -25.03
N ASP A 123 -15.24 -8.06 -26.19
CA ASP A 123 -14.73 -8.57 -27.47
C ASP A 123 -13.33 -8.01 -27.82
N ARG A 124 -12.86 -7.01 -27.07
CA ARG A 124 -11.49 -6.49 -27.17
C ARG A 124 -10.46 -7.53 -26.73
N GLU A 125 -9.44 -7.72 -27.56
CA GLU A 125 -8.28 -8.57 -27.25
C GLU A 125 -7.46 -8.01 -26.09
N ARG A 126 -7.05 -8.89 -25.17
CA ARG A 126 -6.30 -8.55 -23.95
C ARG A 126 -5.16 -9.52 -23.71
N ALA A 127 -4.19 -9.06 -22.94
CA ALA A 127 -3.11 -9.87 -22.39
C ALA A 127 -3.49 -10.32 -20.99
N TRP A 128 -3.36 -11.62 -20.70
CA TRP A 128 -3.83 -12.21 -19.46
C TRP A 128 -2.70 -12.80 -18.63
N VAL A 129 -2.73 -12.51 -17.34
CA VAL A 129 -1.80 -13.04 -16.35
C VAL A 129 -2.50 -14.12 -15.55
N GLN A 130 -1.82 -15.25 -15.37
CA GLN A 130 -2.33 -16.38 -14.60
C GLN A 130 -2.11 -16.15 -13.10
N GLY A 131 -3.12 -16.43 -12.30
CA GLY A 131 -3.08 -16.39 -10.85
C GLY A 131 -3.90 -17.52 -10.23
N TYR A 132 -4.22 -17.37 -8.95
CA TYR A 132 -4.92 -18.37 -8.16
C TYR A 132 -6.00 -17.73 -7.28
N SER A 133 -7.21 -18.28 -7.32
CA SER A 133 -8.29 -17.98 -6.38
C SER A 133 -8.04 -18.70 -5.06
N VAL A 134 -7.96 -17.95 -3.96
CA VAL A 134 -7.70 -18.49 -2.62
C VAL A 134 -8.94 -19.20 -2.08
N ARG A 135 -10.14 -18.66 -2.29
CA ARG A 135 -11.39 -19.27 -1.79
C ARG A 135 -11.77 -20.50 -2.60
N ASP A 136 -11.84 -20.36 -3.91
CA ASP A 136 -12.36 -21.40 -4.81
C ASP A 136 -11.28 -22.40 -5.23
N GLN A 137 -10.02 -22.15 -4.86
CA GLN A 137 -8.88 -23.05 -5.04
C GLN A 137 -8.63 -23.49 -6.49
N HIS A 138 -8.74 -22.55 -7.43
CA HIS A 138 -8.51 -22.83 -8.84
C HIS A 138 -7.71 -21.74 -9.54
N THR A 139 -7.14 -22.09 -10.70
CA THR A 139 -6.43 -21.15 -11.57
C THR A 139 -7.39 -20.12 -12.16
N VAL A 140 -7.03 -18.85 -12.08
CA VAL A 140 -7.78 -17.73 -12.66
C VAL A 140 -6.88 -16.87 -13.53
N PHE A 141 -7.49 -16.09 -14.42
CA PHE A 141 -6.80 -15.12 -15.26
C PHE A 141 -7.31 -13.70 -15.00
N ALA A 142 -6.41 -12.73 -14.94
CA ALA A 142 -6.74 -11.32 -14.90
C ALA A 142 -6.07 -10.57 -16.07
N PRO A 143 -6.70 -9.52 -16.62
CA PRO A 143 -6.05 -8.63 -17.56
C PRO A 143 -4.78 -8.05 -16.95
N TYR A 144 -3.74 -7.90 -17.77
CA TYR A 144 -2.46 -7.36 -17.32
C TYR A 144 -2.62 -5.98 -16.66
N GLU A 145 -3.58 -5.16 -17.07
CA GLU A 145 -3.86 -3.85 -16.47
C GLU A 145 -4.28 -3.92 -14.98
N LEU A 146 -4.76 -5.06 -14.50
CA LEU A 146 -5.02 -5.28 -13.06
C LEU A 146 -3.80 -5.81 -12.30
N VAL A 147 -2.76 -6.26 -12.99
CA VAL A 147 -1.64 -6.98 -12.39
C VAL A 147 -0.33 -6.22 -12.49
N GLY A 148 0.02 -5.79 -13.70
CA GLY A 148 1.26 -5.10 -14.02
C GLY A 148 1.20 -3.59 -13.85
N MET A 149 2.33 -2.94 -14.15
CA MET A 149 2.54 -1.48 -13.98
C MET A 149 3.24 -0.83 -15.18
N ASP A 150 2.94 -1.29 -16.39
CA ASP A 150 3.44 -0.66 -17.62
C ASP A 150 2.59 0.57 -18.00
N TYR A 151 3.02 1.77 -17.61
CA TYR A 151 2.26 3.01 -17.89
C TYR A 151 2.57 3.65 -19.24
N ARG A 152 3.41 3.05 -20.10
CA ARG A 152 3.79 3.61 -21.41
C ARG A 152 2.58 4.00 -22.27
N MET A 153 2.48 5.28 -22.63
CA MET A 153 1.29 5.82 -23.32
C MET A 153 1.08 5.22 -24.72
N ASP A 154 2.16 4.83 -25.40
CA ASP A 154 2.15 4.22 -26.73
C ASP A 154 1.78 2.72 -26.71
N PHE A 155 1.57 2.15 -25.52
CA PHE A 155 1.14 0.76 -25.37
C PHE A 155 -0.40 0.64 -25.32
N PRO A 156 -0.99 -0.39 -25.96
CA PRO A 156 -2.44 -0.48 -26.23
C PRO A 156 -3.29 -0.90 -25.02
N TRP A 157 -2.88 -0.53 -23.80
CA TRP A 157 -3.64 -0.81 -22.57
C TRP A 157 -4.99 -0.13 -22.58
N ASP A 158 -5.98 -0.84 -22.04
CA ASP A 158 -7.34 -0.34 -21.92
C ASP A 158 -7.51 0.54 -20.68
N ARG A 159 -7.07 1.78 -20.80
CA ARG A 159 -7.15 2.79 -19.74
C ARG A 159 -8.56 3.36 -19.52
N GLN A 160 -9.53 2.96 -20.35
CA GLN A 160 -10.94 3.32 -20.14
C GLN A 160 -11.63 2.31 -19.22
N ALA A 161 -11.37 1.02 -19.44
CA ALA A 161 -11.95 -0.05 -18.62
C ALA A 161 -11.14 -0.36 -17.35
N PHE A 162 -9.84 -0.01 -17.28
CA PHE A 162 -8.98 -0.40 -16.16
C PHE A 162 -8.16 0.78 -15.61
N HIS A 163 -8.08 0.84 -14.29
CA HIS A 163 -7.17 1.73 -13.57
C HIS A 163 -5.96 0.96 -13.07
N MET A 164 -4.82 1.12 -13.74
CA MET A 164 -3.54 0.57 -13.30
C MET A 164 -3.10 1.28 -12.01
N SER A 165 -2.60 0.51 -11.04
CA SER A 165 -2.09 1.03 -9.76
C SER A 165 -1.08 0.07 -9.13
N SER A 166 -0.36 0.55 -8.11
CA SER A 166 0.50 -0.29 -7.26
C SER A 166 -0.27 -1.05 -6.19
N GLN A 167 -1.56 -0.80 -5.99
CA GLN A 167 -2.37 -1.40 -4.90
C GLN A 167 -2.31 -2.93 -4.84
N GLY A 168 -1.82 -3.45 -3.73
CA GLY A 168 -1.68 -4.89 -3.48
C GLY A 168 -0.51 -5.52 -4.24
N LEU A 169 0.38 -4.72 -4.82
CA LEU A 169 1.68 -5.19 -5.28
C LEU A 169 2.62 -5.24 -4.08
N ALA A 170 3.40 -6.29 -3.97
CA ALA A 170 4.36 -6.41 -2.88
C ALA A 170 5.60 -7.14 -3.36
N ALA A 171 6.75 -6.74 -2.84
CA ALA A 171 8.00 -7.46 -3.00
C ALA A 171 8.63 -7.83 -1.65
N GLY A 172 9.25 -9.00 -1.59
CA GLY A 172 9.87 -9.53 -0.38
C GLY A 172 10.82 -10.69 -0.66
N PHE A 173 11.42 -11.24 0.40
CA PHE A 173 12.29 -12.42 0.33
C PHE A 173 11.54 -13.73 0.66
N ASP A 174 10.32 -13.61 1.17
CA ASP A 174 9.48 -14.73 1.57
C ASP A 174 8.08 -14.56 0.99
N PHE A 175 7.55 -15.64 0.40
CA PHE A 175 6.29 -15.57 -0.32
C PHE A 175 5.12 -15.22 0.61
N ASP A 176 5.03 -15.88 1.77
CA ASP A 176 3.92 -15.72 2.70
C ASP A 176 3.87 -14.30 3.28
N ARG A 177 5.03 -13.73 3.64
CA ARG A 177 5.14 -12.34 4.08
C ARG A 177 4.83 -11.33 2.96
N THR A 178 5.20 -11.65 1.73
CA THR A 178 4.92 -10.79 0.56
C THR A 178 3.41 -10.74 0.29
N VAL A 179 2.73 -11.88 0.33
CA VAL A 179 1.25 -11.95 0.21
C VAL A 179 0.58 -11.22 1.38
N LEU A 180 1.08 -11.41 2.61
CA LEU A 180 0.56 -10.69 3.78
C LEU A 180 0.65 -9.17 3.58
N HIS A 181 1.78 -8.68 3.08
CA HIS A 181 1.98 -7.25 2.83
C HIS A 181 0.96 -6.71 1.82
N GLY A 182 0.83 -7.36 0.66
CA GLY A 182 -0.15 -6.95 -0.36
C GLY A 182 -1.59 -7.00 0.14
N LEU A 183 -1.95 -7.96 1.00
CA LEU A 183 -3.29 -8.01 1.62
C LEU A 183 -3.54 -6.86 2.60
N LEU A 184 -2.57 -6.56 3.48
CA LEU A 184 -2.69 -5.45 4.42
C LEU A 184 -2.80 -4.12 3.68
N GLU A 185 -2.06 -3.93 2.60
CA GLU A 185 -2.15 -2.74 1.75
C GLU A 185 -3.54 -2.60 1.10
N LEU A 186 -4.15 -3.70 0.64
CA LEU A 186 -5.54 -3.64 0.12
C LEU A 186 -6.54 -3.19 1.20
N VAL A 187 -6.39 -3.68 2.43
CA VAL A 187 -7.24 -3.28 3.56
C VAL A 187 -7.04 -1.81 3.93
N GLU A 188 -5.79 -1.34 3.90
CA GLU A 188 -5.45 0.08 4.08
C GLU A 188 -6.14 0.97 3.05
N ASN A 189 -6.06 0.59 1.77
CA ASN A 189 -6.64 1.35 0.67
C ASN A 189 -8.17 1.37 0.73
N ASP A 190 -8.81 0.28 1.14
CA ASP A 190 -10.26 0.24 1.37
C ASP A 190 -10.68 1.23 2.47
N ALA A 191 -9.96 1.26 3.59
CA ALA A 191 -10.21 2.20 4.68
C ALA A 191 -10.02 3.66 4.25
N CYS A 192 -8.94 3.97 3.51
CA CYS A 192 -8.69 5.31 2.96
C CYS A 192 -9.79 5.76 2.00
N PHE A 193 -10.20 4.87 1.07
CA PHE A 193 -11.25 5.18 0.11
C PHE A 193 -12.56 5.55 0.80
N LEU A 194 -12.94 4.86 1.87
CA LEU A 194 -14.15 5.17 2.64
C LEU A 194 -14.10 6.56 3.27
N VAL A 195 -12.94 6.95 3.81
CA VAL A 195 -12.74 8.30 4.36
C VAL A 195 -12.93 9.36 3.26
N ASP A 196 -12.26 9.20 2.11
CA ASP A 196 -12.34 10.18 1.01
C ASP A 196 -13.74 10.27 0.41
N ALA A 197 -14.38 9.12 0.16
CA ALA A 197 -15.74 9.00 -0.35
C ALA A 197 -16.77 9.70 0.55
N LEU A 198 -16.62 9.54 1.86
CA LEU A 198 -17.59 9.95 2.85
C LEU A 198 -17.21 11.25 3.58
N ALA A 199 -16.04 11.85 3.30
CA ALA A 199 -15.62 13.15 3.81
C ALA A 199 -16.62 14.27 3.47
N THR A 200 -17.45 14.07 2.44
CA THR A 200 -18.59 14.95 2.10
C THR A 200 -19.71 14.95 3.16
N ARG A 201 -19.73 14.00 4.11
CA ARG A 201 -20.78 13.80 5.12
C ARG A 201 -20.34 13.99 6.58
N SER A 202 -19.36 14.84 6.84
CA SER A 202 -18.95 15.22 8.21
C SER A 202 -18.59 14.02 9.13
N LEU A 203 -18.11 12.92 8.56
CA LEU A 203 -17.65 11.78 9.34
C LEU A 203 -16.33 12.15 10.02
N GLY A 204 -16.37 12.24 11.35
CA GLY A 204 -15.23 12.61 12.17
C GLY A 204 -14.21 11.48 12.17
N LEU A 205 -12.99 11.78 11.71
CA LEU A 205 -11.82 10.95 11.99
C LEU A 205 -11.74 10.70 13.49
N ARG A 206 -11.65 9.44 13.92
CA ARG A 206 -11.63 9.06 15.34
C ARG A 206 -10.22 9.28 15.90
N PRO A 207 -9.97 10.30 16.75
CA PRO A 207 -8.64 10.52 17.30
C PRO A 207 -8.26 9.36 18.21
N VAL A 208 -7.01 8.90 18.11
CA VAL A 208 -6.46 7.86 18.98
C VAL A 208 -5.20 8.37 19.65
N ALA A 209 -5.05 8.06 20.94
CA ALA A 209 -3.83 8.33 21.69
C ALA A 209 -3.04 7.02 21.86
N PHE A 210 -1.71 7.12 21.77
CA PHE A 210 -0.80 6.03 22.09
C PHE A 210 -0.06 6.39 23.38
N PRO A 211 -0.45 5.83 24.53
CA PRO A 211 0.23 6.08 25.80
C PRO A 211 1.72 5.71 25.73
N SER A 212 2.56 6.60 26.26
CA SER A 212 4.01 6.35 26.33
C SER A 212 4.32 5.10 27.14
N GLY A 213 5.33 4.34 26.70
CA GLY A 213 5.80 3.11 27.33
C GLY A 213 5.15 1.83 26.80
N LEU A 214 4.09 1.91 25.98
CA LEU A 214 3.49 0.73 25.34
C LEU A 214 4.29 0.27 24.12
N CYS A 215 4.86 1.21 23.36
CA CYS A 215 5.63 0.92 22.16
C CYS A 215 6.89 1.80 22.11
N PRO A 216 8.03 1.33 22.65
CA PRO A 216 9.24 2.15 22.75
C PRO A 216 9.75 2.71 21.42
N ALA A 217 9.54 1.99 20.32
CA ALA A 217 9.91 2.45 18.98
C ALA A 217 9.02 3.62 18.51
N LEU A 218 7.72 3.58 18.81
CA LEU A 218 6.80 4.69 18.53
C LEU A 218 7.15 5.90 19.39
N ASP A 219 7.42 5.69 20.68
CA ASP A 219 7.81 6.77 21.61
C ASP A 219 9.05 7.52 21.12
N GLN A 220 10.07 6.78 20.65
CA GLN A 220 11.27 7.38 20.07
C GLN A 220 10.98 8.17 18.79
N LEU A 221 10.09 7.67 17.94
CA LEU A 221 9.73 8.33 16.70
C LEU A 221 8.93 9.62 16.96
N VAL A 222 7.97 9.58 17.89
CA VAL A 222 7.21 10.76 18.34
C VAL A 222 8.14 11.79 18.97
N ALA A 223 9.07 11.37 19.82
CA ALA A 223 10.04 12.28 20.45
C ALA A 223 10.93 13.00 19.42
N ARG A 224 11.32 12.34 18.31
CA ARG A 224 12.07 13.00 17.21
C ARG A 224 11.24 14.07 16.51
N VAL A 225 9.96 13.75 16.23
CA VAL A 225 9.02 14.71 15.62
C VAL A 225 8.81 15.93 16.52
N GLU A 226 8.62 15.71 17.83
CA GLU A 226 8.46 16.78 18.82
C GLU A 226 9.72 17.63 18.98
N ALA A 227 10.90 17.00 19.02
CA ALA A 227 12.19 17.70 19.06
C ALA A 227 12.41 18.60 17.84
N ALA A 228 11.82 18.28 16.70
CA ALA A 228 11.82 19.11 15.49
C ALA A 228 10.75 20.21 15.50
N GLY A 229 10.00 20.38 16.59
CA GLY A 229 8.94 21.40 16.72
C GLY A 229 7.64 21.06 15.99
N LEU A 230 7.41 19.79 15.66
CA LEU A 230 6.19 19.29 15.05
C LEU A 230 5.37 18.47 16.05
N SER A 231 4.11 18.17 15.73
CA SER A 231 3.27 17.32 16.59
C SER A 231 2.55 16.27 15.74
N ALA A 232 2.78 15.00 16.04
CA ALA A 232 2.05 13.92 15.41
C ALA A 232 0.63 13.82 15.98
N ARG A 233 -0.36 13.65 15.10
CA ARG A 233 -1.75 13.31 15.50
C ARG A 233 -2.13 12.01 14.83
N PHE A 234 -2.77 11.11 15.59
CA PHE A 234 -3.17 9.80 15.11
C PHE A 234 -4.69 9.68 15.04
N PHE A 235 -5.16 8.96 14.02
CA PHE A 235 -6.57 8.63 13.82
C PHE A 235 -6.73 7.14 13.54
N ASP A 236 -7.80 6.57 14.08
CA ASP A 236 -8.18 5.20 13.80
C ASP A 236 -9.13 5.15 12.60
N LEU A 237 -8.70 4.47 11.54
CA LEU A 237 -9.45 4.22 10.31
C LEU A 237 -9.91 2.77 10.19
N THR A 238 -9.76 1.97 11.25
CA THR A 238 -10.16 0.55 11.27
C THR A 238 -11.63 0.40 10.89
N SER A 239 -11.91 -0.32 9.81
CA SER A 239 -13.27 -0.58 9.33
C SER A 239 -13.90 -1.79 10.03
N SER A 240 -15.08 -2.24 9.58
CA SER A 240 -15.82 -3.38 10.14
C SER A 240 -15.08 -4.72 10.07
N ASN A 241 -14.03 -4.80 9.26
CA ASN A 241 -13.14 -5.96 9.25
C ASN A 241 -12.30 -6.04 10.55
N GLY A 242 -12.16 -4.97 11.33
CA GLY A 242 -11.45 -4.99 12.62
C GLY A 242 -9.93 -5.12 12.53
N ILE A 243 -9.35 -5.00 11.34
CA ILE A 243 -7.90 -5.01 11.13
C ILE A 243 -7.37 -3.58 11.34
N PRO A 244 -6.37 -3.37 12.22
CA PRO A 244 -5.89 -2.03 12.53
C PRO A 244 -5.42 -1.24 11.30
N VAL A 245 -6.08 -0.10 11.04
CA VAL A 245 -5.62 0.91 10.09
C VAL A 245 -5.47 2.24 10.82
N ILE A 246 -4.25 2.76 10.86
CA ILE A 246 -3.93 4.01 11.57
C ILE A 246 -3.47 5.05 10.57
N MET A 247 -4.00 6.27 10.70
CA MET A 247 -3.49 7.45 10.01
C MET A 247 -2.66 8.27 10.99
N ALA A 248 -1.48 8.71 10.57
CA ALA A 248 -0.68 9.70 11.27
C ALA A 248 -0.63 10.98 10.42
N SER A 249 -0.83 12.13 11.06
CA SER A 249 -0.73 13.44 10.41
C SER A 249 0.30 14.34 11.10
N LEU A 250 1.02 15.12 10.30
CA LEU A 250 2.04 16.07 10.71
C LEU A 250 1.65 17.46 10.20
N PRO A 251 0.75 18.17 10.90
CA PRO A 251 0.35 19.50 10.52
C PRO A 251 1.45 20.51 10.90
N ARG A 252 1.77 21.45 10.00
CA ARG A 252 2.76 22.51 10.21
C ARG A 252 2.28 23.87 9.75
N SER A 253 2.64 24.91 10.47
CA SER A 253 2.43 26.29 10.02
C SER A 253 3.40 26.64 8.89
N VAL A 254 2.91 27.34 7.87
CA VAL A 254 3.72 27.84 6.76
C VAL A 254 3.40 29.31 6.50
N ALA A 255 4.43 30.12 6.27
CA ALA A 255 4.27 31.49 5.80
C ALA A 255 4.45 31.51 4.28
N GLY A 256 3.35 31.67 3.54
CA GLY A 256 3.35 31.79 2.08
C GLY A 256 3.27 33.24 1.61
N GLN A 257 3.37 33.44 0.29
CA GLN A 257 3.17 34.74 -0.36
C GLN A 257 1.78 35.37 -0.06
N GLU A 258 0.78 34.53 0.24
CA GLU A 258 -0.59 34.95 0.59
C GLU A 258 -0.84 35.01 2.11
N GLY A 259 0.21 34.92 2.93
CA GLY A 259 0.12 34.96 4.39
C GLY A 259 0.26 33.59 5.07
N PRO A 260 -0.09 33.50 6.38
CA PRO A 260 0.03 32.27 7.14
C PRO A 260 -0.98 31.23 6.65
N GLY A 261 -0.53 29.98 6.55
CA GLY A 261 -1.34 28.81 6.23
C GLY A 261 -0.89 27.58 7.01
N MET A 262 -1.57 26.47 6.80
CA MET A 262 -1.18 25.17 7.33
C MET A 262 -0.71 24.29 6.17
N ARG A 263 0.14 23.31 6.45
CA ARG A 263 0.29 22.15 5.58
C ARG A 263 0.14 20.91 6.41
N VAL A 264 -0.64 19.96 5.92
CA VAL A 264 -0.81 18.68 6.57
C VAL A 264 -0.28 17.62 5.64
N VAL A 265 0.77 16.93 6.09
CA VAL A 265 1.20 15.67 5.46
C VAL A 265 0.69 14.53 6.33
N ALA A 266 0.32 13.43 5.69
CA ALA A 266 -0.18 12.26 6.37
C ALA A 266 0.38 10.99 5.76
N GLY A 267 0.35 9.93 6.55
CA GLY A 267 0.57 8.56 6.13
C GLY A 267 -0.50 7.68 6.77
N VAL A 268 -0.87 6.60 6.09
CA VAL A 268 -1.81 5.60 6.59
C VAL A 268 -1.10 4.26 6.54
N ALA A 269 -1.35 3.41 7.53
CA ALA A 269 -0.79 2.07 7.52
C ALA A 269 -1.74 1.05 8.13
N CYS A 270 -1.83 -0.11 7.48
CA CYS A 270 -2.51 -1.29 8.00
C CYS A 270 -1.53 -2.33 8.55
N ARG A 271 -1.65 -2.73 9.82
CA ARG A 271 -0.86 -3.81 10.46
C ARG A 271 -1.74 -4.63 11.39
N LEU A 272 -1.27 -5.82 11.77
CA LEU A 272 -2.00 -6.66 12.72
C LEU A 272 -1.94 -6.11 14.15
N ASP A 273 -0.88 -5.36 14.48
CA ASP A 273 -0.74 -4.63 15.74
C ASP A 273 -0.94 -3.12 15.54
N ARG A 274 -1.64 -2.48 16.48
CA ARG A 274 -1.96 -1.04 16.41
C ARG A 274 -0.71 -0.16 16.58
N GLY A 275 0.24 -0.57 17.42
CA GLY A 275 1.49 0.14 17.61
C GLY A 275 2.37 0.08 16.36
N GLU A 276 2.47 -1.09 15.74
CA GLU A 276 3.14 -1.27 14.45
C GLU A 276 2.47 -0.44 13.33
N ALA A 277 1.13 -0.40 13.29
CA ALA A 277 0.39 0.45 12.36
C ALA A 277 0.70 1.94 12.59
N ALA A 278 0.73 2.40 13.85
CA ALA A 278 1.07 3.78 14.19
C ALA A 278 2.51 4.16 13.80
N ILE A 279 3.48 3.27 14.02
CA ILE A 279 4.86 3.46 13.59
C ILE A 279 4.90 3.59 12.07
N ALA A 280 4.31 2.65 11.34
CA ALA A 280 4.33 2.65 9.88
C ALA A 280 3.65 3.89 9.30
N ALA A 281 2.51 4.30 9.85
CA ALA A 281 1.78 5.49 9.43
C ALA A 281 2.60 6.78 9.67
N LEU A 282 3.30 6.88 10.81
CA LEU A 282 4.13 8.04 11.11
C LEU A 282 5.39 8.07 10.22
N LEU A 283 6.03 6.93 9.97
CA LEU A 283 7.14 6.83 9.01
C LEU A 283 6.69 7.25 7.60
N GLU A 284 5.49 6.87 7.19
CA GLU A 284 4.93 7.25 5.90
C GLU A 284 4.58 8.74 5.82
N ALA A 285 4.06 9.33 6.90
CA ALA A 285 3.84 10.78 6.98
C ALA A 285 5.16 11.56 6.84
N VAL A 286 6.24 11.07 7.46
CA VAL A 286 7.58 11.67 7.31
C VAL A 286 8.14 11.46 5.89
N GLN A 287 7.96 10.28 5.30
CA GLN A 287 8.34 10.07 3.89
C GLN A 287 7.59 11.02 2.97
N SER A 288 6.26 11.13 3.09
CA SER A 288 5.42 12.02 2.28
C SER A 288 5.90 13.48 2.36
N ARG A 289 6.32 13.91 3.56
CA ARG A 289 6.96 15.20 3.78
C ARG A 289 8.27 15.36 3.02
N LEU A 290 9.14 14.36 3.08
CA LEU A 290 10.43 14.34 2.39
C LEU A 290 10.28 14.21 0.87
N THR A 291 9.21 13.56 0.40
CA THR A 291 8.80 13.56 -1.00
C THR A 291 8.58 15.00 -1.48
N ASP A 292 7.81 15.79 -0.73
CA ASP A 292 7.54 17.19 -1.08
C ASP A 292 8.80 18.05 -1.07
N ILE A 293 9.66 17.87 -0.05
CA ILE A 293 10.90 18.64 0.12
C ILE A 293 11.91 18.32 -0.98
N SER A 294 12.12 17.04 -1.29
CA SER A 294 13.08 16.61 -2.30
C SER A 294 12.64 16.98 -3.72
N GLY A 295 11.33 17.01 -3.99
CA GLY A 295 10.79 17.33 -5.31
C GLY A 295 11.23 16.34 -6.39
N ALA A 296 11.63 15.13 -6.01
CA ALA A 296 12.34 14.19 -6.89
C ALA A 296 11.44 13.19 -7.63
N ARG A 297 10.14 13.12 -7.31
CA ARG A 297 9.21 12.20 -7.98
C ARG A 297 8.49 12.86 -9.17
N ASP A 298 8.25 12.04 -10.18
CA ASP A 298 7.63 12.46 -11.45
C ASP A 298 6.13 12.77 -11.33
N ASP A 299 5.47 12.28 -10.28
CA ASP A 299 4.03 12.46 -10.01
C ASP A 299 3.70 13.69 -9.15
N LEU A 300 4.70 14.51 -8.81
CA LEU A 300 4.50 15.74 -8.06
C LEU A 300 3.94 16.83 -8.97
N THR A 301 2.70 17.24 -8.71
CA THR A 301 2.03 18.32 -9.43
C THR A 301 2.14 19.65 -8.69
N PRO A 302 2.14 20.81 -9.39
CA PRO A 302 2.15 22.13 -8.73
C PRO A 302 1.03 22.31 -7.71
N GLN A 303 -0.14 21.71 -7.95
CA GLN A 303 -1.31 21.77 -7.05
C GLN A 303 -0.99 21.23 -5.65
N ARG A 304 -0.13 20.22 -5.55
CA ARG A 304 0.35 19.66 -4.27
C ARG A 304 1.09 20.70 -3.42
N TYR A 305 1.70 21.70 -4.05
CA TYR A 305 2.38 22.80 -3.37
C TYR A 305 1.49 24.02 -3.09
N VAL A 306 0.23 24.01 -3.54
CA VAL A 306 -0.70 25.13 -3.36
C VAL A 306 -1.66 24.91 -2.17
N GLY A 307 -1.99 23.65 -1.79
CA GLY A 307 -2.72 23.32 -0.53
C GLY A 307 -1.83 23.45 0.73
N ASP A 308 -2.30 23.76 1.96
CA ASP A 308 -3.64 23.78 2.56
C ASP A 308 -3.94 25.16 3.23
N ARG A 309 -4.59 26.08 2.52
CA ARG A 309 -4.76 27.46 3.01
C ARG A 309 -5.98 27.69 3.90
N ASN A 310 -6.88 26.71 4.04
CA ASN A 310 -8.09 26.82 4.85
C ASN A 310 -8.49 25.45 5.43
N VAL A 311 -7.69 24.88 6.33
CA VAL A 311 -8.24 23.88 7.26
C VAL A 311 -8.70 24.67 8.48
N PRO A 312 -10.01 24.88 8.69
CA PRO A 312 -10.46 25.48 9.93
C PRO A 312 -9.94 24.62 11.07
N GLU A 313 -9.16 25.23 11.96
CA GLU A 313 -8.69 24.64 13.23
C GLU A 313 -9.86 24.14 14.13
N LYS A 314 -11.11 24.40 13.74
CA LYS A 314 -12.30 24.19 14.53
C LYS A 314 -12.80 22.76 14.46
N ARG A 315 -12.56 22.08 15.60
CA ARG A 315 -13.22 20.89 16.16
C ARG A 315 -12.70 19.54 15.69
N LEU A 316 -11.45 19.25 16.04
CA LEU A 316 -11.05 17.91 16.46
C LEU A 316 -10.74 17.88 17.97
N ALA A 317 -11.54 18.62 18.74
CA ALA A 317 -11.49 18.60 20.19
C ALA A 317 -12.68 17.80 20.72
N SER A 318 -12.33 16.84 21.58
CA SER A 318 -13.15 16.14 22.56
C SER A 318 -14.34 15.35 22.03
N ASP A 319 -14.05 14.14 21.55
CA ASP A 319 -14.52 12.95 22.25
C ASP A 319 -13.48 11.84 22.03
N LEU A 320 -12.63 11.63 23.04
CA LEU A 320 -11.74 10.47 23.13
C LEU A 320 -12.58 9.27 23.59
N SER A 321 -13.57 8.86 22.81
CA SER A 321 -14.29 7.60 23.03
C SER A 321 -13.58 6.52 22.20
N GLY A 322 -12.47 6.02 22.74
CA GLY A 322 -11.86 4.81 22.20
C GLY A 322 -12.84 3.66 22.38
N THR A 323 -13.39 3.13 21.30
CA THR A 323 -13.92 1.77 21.33
C THR A 323 -12.70 0.87 21.44
N GLU A 324 -12.51 0.21 22.59
CA GLU A 324 -11.55 -0.88 22.70
C GLU A 324 -11.99 -1.99 21.75
N LEU A 325 -11.47 -1.97 20.53
CA LEU A 325 -11.54 -3.12 19.64
C LEU A 325 -10.64 -4.19 20.25
N LEU A 326 -11.22 -5.34 20.56
CA LEU A 326 -10.49 -6.49 21.05
C LEU A 326 -9.31 -6.79 20.09
N PRO A 327 -8.10 -7.06 20.61
CA PRO A 327 -6.94 -7.32 19.77
C PRO A 327 -7.22 -8.53 18.87
N LEU A 328 -7.07 -8.33 17.57
CA LEU A 328 -7.20 -9.36 16.57
C LEU A 328 -5.93 -10.23 16.59
N ASP A 329 -5.95 -11.33 17.35
CA ASP A 329 -4.80 -12.24 17.46
C ASP A 329 -4.71 -13.20 16.25
N LEU A 330 -4.31 -12.64 15.12
CA LEU A 330 -3.92 -13.41 13.92
C LEU A 330 -2.41 -13.74 13.93
N SER A 331 -1.64 -13.15 14.84
CA SER A 331 -0.19 -13.27 14.93
C SER A 331 0.32 -14.45 15.78
N SER A 332 -0.55 -15.09 16.57
CA SER A 332 -0.17 -16.22 17.39
C SER A 332 0.45 -17.35 16.57
N HIS A 333 1.64 -17.79 16.99
CA HIS A 333 2.42 -18.85 16.36
C HIS A 333 1.85 -20.25 16.64
N ASP A 334 0.94 -20.35 17.61
CA ASP A 334 0.29 -21.61 17.99
C ASP A 334 -0.84 -21.98 17.02
N GLN A 335 -1.22 -21.07 16.12
CA GLN A 335 -2.22 -21.32 15.10
C GLN A 335 -1.57 -21.88 13.83
N ALA A 336 -2.12 -22.98 13.30
CA ALA A 336 -1.66 -23.58 12.05
C ALA A 336 -1.84 -22.65 10.84
N GLY A 337 -0.98 -22.80 9.84
CA GLY A 337 -1.01 -22.04 8.58
C GLY A 337 -0.19 -20.75 8.60
N ALA A 338 0.00 -20.16 7.43
CA ALA A 338 0.66 -18.86 7.29
C ALA A 338 -0.24 -17.72 7.79
N VAL A 339 0.35 -16.63 8.28
CA VAL A 339 -0.38 -15.47 8.81
C VAL A 339 -1.36 -14.90 7.77
N TRP A 340 -0.94 -14.82 6.50
CA TRP A 340 -1.81 -14.32 5.42
C TRP A 340 -3.03 -15.20 5.17
N GLN A 341 -2.93 -16.51 5.39
CA GLN A 341 -4.06 -17.44 5.24
C GLN A 341 -5.09 -17.22 6.33
N ARG A 342 -4.64 -16.97 7.57
CA ARG A 342 -5.52 -16.61 8.68
C ARG A 342 -6.19 -15.26 8.45
N LEU A 343 -5.45 -14.29 7.94
CA LEU A 343 -5.99 -12.99 7.52
C LEU A 343 -7.05 -13.15 6.41
N ALA A 344 -6.77 -13.97 5.40
CA ALA A 344 -7.71 -14.27 4.32
C ALA A 344 -9.01 -14.90 4.87
N HIS A 345 -8.91 -15.91 5.74
CA HIS A 345 -10.08 -16.51 6.39
C HIS A 345 -10.89 -15.50 7.23
N HIS A 346 -10.20 -14.61 7.94
CA HIS A 346 -10.84 -13.54 8.70
C HIS A 346 -11.60 -12.57 7.79
N LEU A 347 -10.97 -12.13 6.70
CA LEU A 347 -11.58 -11.25 5.69
C LEU A 347 -12.79 -11.93 5.03
N PHE A 348 -12.69 -13.22 4.74
CA PHE A 348 -13.79 -14.02 4.20
C PHE A 348 -15.00 -14.08 5.11
N ALA A 349 -14.79 -14.17 6.43
CA ALA A 349 -15.84 -14.10 7.44
C ALA A 349 -16.47 -12.70 7.58
N ARG A 350 -15.82 -11.66 7.00
CA ARG A 350 -16.24 -10.26 7.04
C ARG A 350 -16.73 -9.72 5.70
N GLY A 351 -17.02 -10.60 4.75
CA GLY A 351 -17.68 -10.24 3.49
C GLY A 351 -16.74 -10.08 2.28
N VAL A 352 -15.42 -10.30 2.44
CA VAL A 352 -14.54 -10.42 1.26
C VAL A 352 -14.89 -11.72 0.54
N GLU A 353 -15.29 -11.62 -0.72
CA GLU A 353 -15.78 -12.77 -1.48
C GLU A 353 -14.64 -13.67 -1.93
N ASP A 354 -13.52 -13.11 -2.39
CA ASP A 354 -12.35 -13.91 -2.76
C ASP A 354 -11.08 -13.05 -2.76
N ILE A 355 -9.94 -13.71 -2.69
CA ILE A 355 -8.60 -13.15 -2.81
C ILE A 355 -7.92 -13.86 -3.98
N TYR A 356 -7.37 -13.08 -4.90
CA TYR A 356 -6.64 -13.59 -6.06
C TYR A 356 -5.17 -13.23 -5.93
N ILE A 357 -4.30 -14.23 -6.04
CA ILE A 357 -2.84 -14.05 -5.95
C ILE A 357 -2.22 -14.31 -7.32
N PHE A 358 -1.43 -13.37 -7.80
CA PHE A 358 -0.67 -13.45 -9.05
C PHE A 358 0.82 -13.34 -8.72
N PRO A 359 1.53 -14.46 -8.57
CA PRO A 359 2.99 -14.45 -8.46
C PRO A 359 3.59 -13.89 -9.75
N LEU A 360 4.51 -12.94 -9.62
CA LEU A 360 5.22 -12.34 -10.73
C LEU A 360 6.63 -12.91 -10.80
N ASP A 361 6.99 -13.42 -11.97
CA ASP A 361 8.31 -14.02 -12.21
C ASP A 361 9.42 -12.98 -12.07
N THR A 362 10.46 -13.32 -11.32
CA THR A 362 11.60 -12.43 -11.10
C THR A 362 12.84 -12.97 -11.79
N ALA A 363 13.79 -12.09 -12.11
CA ALA A 363 15.12 -12.51 -12.58
C ALA A 363 16.03 -13.00 -11.44
N ALA A 364 15.57 -12.92 -10.18
CA ALA A 364 16.33 -13.26 -8.98
C ALA A 364 15.50 -14.22 -8.10
N PRO A 365 15.86 -15.51 -8.02
CA PRO A 365 15.07 -16.54 -7.35
C PRO A 365 14.92 -16.35 -5.82
N GLU A 366 15.66 -15.44 -5.21
CA GLU A 366 15.54 -15.03 -3.81
C GLU A 366 14.48 -13.95 -3.58
N ILE A 367 14.07 -13.23 -4.62
CA ILE A 367 13.05 -12.19 -4.54
C ILE A 367 11.71 -12.78 -4.99
N ARG A 368 10.68 -12.47 -4.20
CA ARG A 368 9.27 -12.76 -4.47
C ARG A 368 8.58 -11.45 -4.76
N VAL A 369 7.85 -11.39 -5.86
CA VAL A 369 6.93 -10.28 -6.16
C VAL A 369 5.56 -10.89 -6.42
N VAL A 370 4.52 -10.32 -5.81
CA VAL A 370 3.15 -10.78 -6.01
C VAL A 370 2.25 -9.58 -6.23
N ARG A 371 1.21 -9.77 -7.04
CA ARG A 371 0.02 -8.93 -7.00
C ARG A 371 -1.07 -9.69 -6.27
N VAL A 372 -1.73 -9.01 -5.34
CA VAL A 372 -2.96 -9.46 -4.70
C VAL A 372 -4.12 -8.59 -5.19
N LEU A 373 -5.23 -9.22 -5.53
CA LEU A 373 -6.53 -8.58 -5.74
C LEU A 373 -7.52 -9.16 -4.74
N ALA A 374 -8.52 -8.39 -4.35
CA ALA A 374 -9.60 -8.88 -3.49
C ALA A 374 -10.94 -8.38 -4.01
N ARG A 375 -11.92 -9.29 -4.02
CA ARG A 375 -13.31 -8.96 -4.31
C ARG A 375 -14.04 -8.63 -3.01
N GLY A 376 -14.69 -7.48 -2.96
CA GLY A 376 -15.37 -6.97 -1.77
C GLY A 376 -14.57 -5.95 -0.94
N LEU A 377 -13.33 -5.65 -1.35
CA LEU A 377 -12.57 -4.47 -0.89
C LEU A 377 -12.63 -3.37 -1.96
N SER A 378 -12.86 -2.14 -1.53
CA SER A 378 -12.92 -0.97 -2.40
C SER A 378 -11.51 -0.48 -2.75
N ALA A 379 -11.35 0.12 -3.92
CA ALA A 379 -10.10 0.81 -4.30
C ALA A 379 -10.34 2.31 -4.47
N ALA A 380 -9.31 3.10 -4.13
CA ALA A 380 -9.24 4.50 -4.51
C ALA A 380 -9.52 4.70 -6.01
N GLY A 381 -10.52 5.51 -6.35
CA GLY A 381 -10.97 5.75 -7.72
C GLY A 381 -12.21 4.95 -8.17
N ALA A 382 -12.74 4.05 -7.34
CA ALA A 382 -14.05 3.47 -7.60
C ALA A 382 -15.16 4.54 -7.47
N SER A 383 -16.16 4.50 -8.35
CA SER A 383 -17.34 5.37 -8.22
C SER A 383 -18.05 5.09 -6.89
N LEU A 384 -18.54 6.15 -6.21
CA LEU A 384 -19.36 6.07 -4.98
C LEU A 384 -20.54 5.09 -5.09
N ASN A 385 -21.02 4.83 -6.31
CA ASN A 385 -22.10 3.89 -6.59
C ASN A 385 -21.69 2.41 -6.46
N ARG A 386 -20.41 2.10 -6.19
CA ARG A 386 -19.87 0.74 -6.06
C ARG A 386 -19.24 0.46 -4.70
N LEU A 387 -19.69 1.15 -3.65
CA LEU A 387 -19.37 0.78 -2.28
C LEU A 387 -20.03 -0.57 -1.97
N SER A 388 -19.26 -1.53 -1.44
CA SER A 388 -19.83 -2.81 -1.03
C SER A 388 -20.79 -2.64 0.16
N ALA A 389 -21.80 -3.50 0.27
CA ALA A 389 -22.76 -3.44 1.38
C ALA A 389 -22.07 -3.56 2.75
N GLY A 390 -21.02 -4.39 2.86
CA GLY A 390 -20.22 -4.52 4.09
C GLY A 390 -19.40 -3.27 4.44
N ALA A 391 -18.93 -2.53 3.43
CA ALA A 391 -18.23 -1.26 3.61
C ALA A 391 -19.18 -0.14 4.08
N LEU A 392 -20.46 -0.18 3.66
CA LEU A 392 -21.51 0.72 4.13
C LEU A 392 -22.00 0.38 5.55
N ASP A 393 -22.24 -0.91 5.84
CA ASP A 393 -22.73 -1.38 7.13
C ASP A 393 -21.73 -1.15 8.26
N GLY A 394 -20.43 -1.25 7.97
CA GLY A 394 -19.36 -0.95 8.92
C GLY A 394 -19.20 0.52 9.29
N PHE A 395 -19.72 1.41 8.45
CA PHE A 395 -19.56 2.87 8.59
C PHE A 395 -20.80 3.54 9.19
N LEU A 396 -21.98 2.90 9.05
CA LEU A 396 -23.27 3.38 9.57
C LEU A 396 -23.64 2.79 10.93
N GLY A 397 -22.84 1.83 11.43
CA GLY A 397 -23.04 1.10 12.69
C GLY A 397 -22.37 1.71 13.91
#